data_AF-A0A2D9IRP7-F1
#
_entry.id   AF-A0A2D9IRP7-F1
#
_cell.length_a   1.000
_cell.length_b   1.000
_cell.length_c   1.000
_cell.angle_alpha   90.00
_cell.angle_beta   90.00
_cell.angle_gamma   90.00
#
_symmetry.space_group_name_H-M   'P 1'
#
loop_
_entity.id
_entity.type
_entity.pdbx_description
1 polymer ?
#
loop_
_entity_poly.entity_id
_entity_poly.type
_entity_poly.pdbx_seq_one_letter_code
_entity_poly.pdbx_strand_id
1 'polypeptide(L)' 'EGDKKLLNYSSTALNRIWKAVRFSWWMTTLMHEFPETKEFDRKIKISELEHLSHSNFAQAHFAENYVGIPL' A
#
# COMPACT_ATOMS: atom_id res chain seq x y z
N GLU A 1 5.89 -20.59 -27.44
CA GLU A 1 5.72 -20.39 -25.98
C GLU A 1 6.00 -18.95 -25.53
N GLY A 2 7.03 -18.29 -26.09
CA GLY A 2 7.36 -16.88 -25.83
C GLY A 2 6.24 -15.88 -26.13
N ASP A 3 5.54 -16.01 -27.26
CA ASP A 3 4.44 -15.10 -27.63
C ASP A 3 3.30 -15.10 -26.61
N LYS A 4 2.94 -16.27 -26.05
CA LYS A 4 1.92 -16.34 -24.98
C LYS A 4 2.38 -15.65 -23.69
N LYS A 5 3.67 -15.71 -23.36
CA LYS A 5 4.23 -15.00 -22.20
C LYS A 5 4.24 -13.48 -22.42
N LEU A 6 4.52 -13.02 -23.64
CA LEU A 6 4.45 -11.60 -24.00
C LEU A 6 3.02 -11.06 -23.97
N LEU A 7 2.03 -11.84 -24.43
CA LEU A 7 0.62 -11.44 -24.37
C LEU A 7 0.13 -11.26 -22.93
N ASN A 8 0.58 -12.09 -22.00
CA ASN A 8 0.20 -12.02 -20.58
C ASN A 8 1.09 -11.09 -19.74
N TYR A 9 2.17 -10.55 -20.31
CA TYR A 9 3.14 -9.74 -19.56
C TYR A 9 2.47 -8.59 -18.82
N SER A 10 1.66 -7.79 -19.54
CA SER A 10 1.04 -6.61 -18.97
C SER A 10 0.08 -6.96 -17.82
N SER A 11 -0.72 -8.01 -17.95
CA SER A 11 -1.66 -8.41 -16.89
C SER A 11 -0.93 -8.92 -15.65
N THR A 12 0.12 -9.73 -15.81
CA THR A 12 0.97 -10.19 -14.71
C THR A 12 1.69 -9.02 -14.03
N ALA A 13 2.33 -8.13 -14.79
CA ALA A 13 3.07 -7.00 -14.25
C ALA A 13 2.15 -6.00 -13.53
N LEU A 14 1.00 -5.67 -14.13
CA LEU A 14 0.06 -4.70 -13.56
C LEU A 14 -0.55 -5.18 -12.24
N ASN A 15 -0.77 -6.50 -12.08
CA ASN A 15 -1.24 -7.05 -10.81
C ASN A 15 -0.29 -6.71 -9.66
N ARG A 16 1.02 -6.86 -9.88
CA ARG A 16 2.04 -6.51 -8.88
C ARG A 16 2.19 -5.00 -8.71
N ILE A 17 2.21 -4.24 -9.81
CA ILE A 17 2.36 -2.79 -9.79
C ILE A 17 1.26 -2.12 -8.98
N TRP A 18 -0.01 -2.50 -9.19
CA TRP A 18 -1.12 -1.87 -8.47
C TRP A 18 -1.09 -2.13 -6.97
N LYS A 19 -0.61 -3.29 -6.53
CA LYS A 19 -0.41 -3.58 -5.10
C LYS A 19 0.68 -2.69 -4.49
N ALA A 20 1.79 -2.50 -5.21
CA ALA A 20 2.87 -1.60 -4.79
C ALA A 20 2.41 -0.14 -4.76
N VAL A 21 1.72 0.33 -5.81
CA VAL A 21 1.17 1.69 -5.89
C VAL A 21 0.18 1.97 -4.76
N ARG A 22 -0.72 1.01 -4.48
CA ARG A 22 -1.66 1.11 -3.34
C ARG A 22 -0.91 1.30 -2.02
N PHE A 23 0.13 0.51 -1.77
CA PHE A 23 0.92 0.63 -0.54
C PHE A 23 1.64 1.98 -0.46
N SER A 24 2.30 2.41 -1.54
CA SER A 24 2.98 3.71 -1.59
C SER A 24 2.03 4.88 -1.41
N TRP A 25 0.82 4.80 -1.99
CA TRP A 25 -0.22 5.81 -1.82
C TRP A 25 -0.74 5.85 -0.38
N TRP A 26 -1.00 4.69 0.23
CA TRP A 26 -1.43 4.61 1.63
C TRP A 26 -0.37 5.20 2.57
N MET A 27 0.90 4.85 2.40
CA MET A 27 2.01 5.40 3.19
C MET A 27 2.17 6.92 3.02
N THR A 28 2.10 7.39 1.78
CA THR A 28 2.16 8.83 1.48
C THR A 28 1.03 9.56 2.20
N THR A 29 -0.19 9.03 2.07
CA THR A 29 -1.37 9.62 2.69
C THR A 29 -1.26 9.61 4.20
N LEU A 30 -0.84 8.49 4.81
CA LEU A 30 -0.76 8.32 6.26
C LEU A 30 0.29 9.22 6.92
N MET A 31 1.47 9.36 6.30
CA MET A 31 2.65 9.98 6.92
C MET A 31 2.82 11.48 6.63
N HIS A 32 2.17 12.03 5.60
CA HIS A 32 2.31 13.45 5.23
C HIS A 32 1.10 14.27 5.65
N GLU A 33 1.30 15.51 6.07
CA GLU A 33 0.23 16.48 6.28
C GLU A 33 0.02 17.29 5.00
N PHE A 34 -1.22 17.33 4.50
CA PHE A 34 -1.59 18.09 3.30
C PHE A 34 -2.33 19.37 3.69
N PRO A 35 -2.12 20.51 3.00
CA PRO A 35 -2.77 21.78 3.31
C PRO A 35 -4.30 21.72 3.39
N GLU A 36 -4.92 20.84 2.62
CA GLU A 36 -6.35 20.62 2.54
C GLU A 36 -6.91 19.62 3.58
N THR A 37 -6.06 19.04 4.43
CA THR A 37 -6.47 18.04 5.43
C THR A 37 -7.43 18.64 6.45
N LYS A 38 -8.64 18.09 6.56
CA LYS A 38 -9.64 18.52 7.55
C LYS A 38 -9.41 17.83 8.89
N GLU A 39 -10.02 18.37 9.95
CA GLU A 39 -9.90 17.79 11.30
C GLU A 39 -10.35 16.32 11.35
N PHE A 40 -11.41 15.96 10.63
CA PHE A 40 -11.89 14.58 10.51
C PHE A 40 -10.81 13.66 9.93
N ASP A 41 -10.24 14.03 8.77
CA ASP A 41 -9.21 13.24 8.10
C ASP A 41 -7.98 13.06 8.99
N ARG A 42 -7.60 14.11 9.74
CA ARG A 42 -6.51 14.03 10.71
C ARG A 42 -6.80 13.00 11.82
N LYS A 43 -8.02 12.97 12.36
CA LYS A 43 -8.42 11.98 13.38
C LYS A 43 -8.39 10.55 12.83
N ILE A 44 -8.81 10.35 11.58
CA ILE A 44 -8.72 9.04 10.91
C ILE A 44 -7.26 8.58 10.79
N LYS A 45 -6.35 9.47 10.36
CA LYS A 45 -4.92 9.14 10.23
C LYS A 45 -4.28 8.76 11.55
N ILE A 46 -4.61 9.48 12.62
CA ILE A 46 -4.13 9.16 13.97
C ILE A 46 -4.65 7.78 14.40
N SER A 47 -5.95 7.51 14.22
CA SER A 47 -6.53 6.19 14.54
C SER A 47 -5.89 5.06 13.74
N GLU A 48 -5.52 5.29 12.48
CA GLU A 48 -4.83 4.31 11.65
C GLU A 48 -3.40 4.04 12.14
N LEU A 49 -2.66 5.10 12.51
CA LEU A 49 -1.32 4.97 13.12
C LEU A 49 -1.37 4.25 14.46
N GLU A 50 -2.39 4.53 15.29
CA GLU A 50 -2.62 3.82 16.54
C GLU A 50 -2.93 2.34 16.30
N HIS A 51 -3.78 2.02 15.33
CA HIS A 51 -4.05 0.64 14.98
C HIS A 51 -2.78 -0.08 14.51
N LEU A 52 -1.99 0.55 13.64
CA LEU A 52 -0.74 -0.01 13.13
C LEU A 52 0.30 -0.22 14.24
N SER A 53 0.39 0.69 15.22
CA SER A 53 1.36 0.58 16.31
C SER A 53 1.00 -0.48 17.35
N HIS A 54 -0.28 -0.86 17.50
CA HIS A 54 -0.72 -1.79 18.53
C HIS A 54 -1.16 -3.17 18.01
N SER A 55 -1.44 -3.32 16.72
CA SER A 55 -1.92 -4.58 16.14
C SER A 55 -0.79 -5.36 15.43
N ASN A 56 -0.42 -6.52 15.99
CA ASN A 56 0.56 -7.42 15.36
C ASN A 56 0.15 -7.84 13.94
N PHE A 57 -1.15 -8.01 13.68
CA PHE A 57 -1.65 -8.37 12.35
C PHE A 57 -1.49 -7.20 11.36
N ALA A 58 -1.74 -5.96 11.80
CA ALA A 58 -1.52 -4.79 10.97
C ALA A 58 -0.03 -4.59 10.67
N GLN A 59 0.83 -4.81 11.66
CA GLN A 59 2.29 -4.75 11.49
C GLN A 59 2.81 -5.82 10.53
N ALA A 60 2.30 -7.05 10.62
CA ALA A 60 2.66 -8.11 9.69
C ALA A 60 2.25 -7.76 8.25
N HIS A 61 1.01 -7.31 8.05
CA HIS A 61 0.54 -6.86 6.73
C HIS A 61 1.36 -5.66 6.21
N PHE A 62 1.71 -4.70 7.07
CA PHE A 62 2.63 -3.62 6.72
C PHE A 62 3.98 -4.17 6.25
N ALA A 63 4.59 -5.06 7.03
CA ALA A 63 5.91 -5.62 6.74
C ALA A 63 5.91 -6.38 5.41
N GLU A 64 4.91 -7.21 5.14
CA GLU A 64 4.74 -7.94 3.87
C GLU A 64 4.73 -6.99 2.66
N ASN A 65 4.03 -5.86 2.76
CA ASN A 65 4.00 -4.88 1.68
C ASN A 65 5.30 -4.07 1.61
N TYR A 66 5.95 -3.78 2.73
CA TYR A 66 7.17 -2.98 2.81
C TYR A 66 8.41 -3.73 2.26
N VAL A 67 8.55 -5.02 2.60
CA VAL A 67 9.66 -5.86 2.06
C VAL A 67 9.43 -6.26 0.60
N GLY A 68 8.20 -6.10 0.12
CA GLY A 68 7.80 -6.38 -1.24
C GLY A 68 7.06 -7.71 -1.37
N ILE A 69 5.96 -7.65 -2.11
CA ILE A 69 5.15 -8.83 -2.44
C ILE A 69 5.89 -9.78 -3.40
N PRO A 70 5.69 -11.11 -3.25
CA PRO A 70 6.26 -12.13 -4.14
C PRO A 70 5.95 -11.88 -5.63
N LEU A 71 6.79 -12.45 -6.49
CA LEU A 71 6.66 -12.42 -7.96
C LEU A 71 5.57 -13.38 -8.46
#